data_AF-C6HTY1-F1
#
_entry.id   AF-C6HTY1-F1
#
_cell.length_a   1.000
_cell.length_b   1.000
_cell.length_c   1.000
_cell.angle_alpha   90.00
_cell.angle_beta   90.00
_cell.angle_gamma   90.00
#
_symmetry.space_group_name_H-M   'P 1'
#
loop_
_entity.id
_entity.type
_entity.pdbx_description
1 polymer ?
#
loop_
_entity_poly.entity_id
_entity_poly.type
_entity_poly.pdbx_seq_one_letter_code
_entity_poly.pdbx_strand_id
1 'polypeptide(L)'
;MNPLSLVVTLMASAILTAFGLPFVLGEIHSSRLSALEGDIGHVAKAAAAYGRANGSYSGISCPALASEGFWPANGCSGTDFLFTELPDTAVTVGSINPMNFDVNVSTAYYVPDDLVRVCTAWGPKTDSCASSPGQVVLTFQ
;
A
#
# COMPACT_ATOMS: atom_id res chain seq x y z
N MET A 1 -0.13 54.43 -14.84
CA MET A 1 -0.13 53.03 -14.36
C MET A 1 1.14 52.36 -14.88
N ASN A 2 2.01 51.89 -13.98
CA ASN A 2 3.39 51.52 -14.31
C ASN A 2 3.47 49.99 -14.57
N PRO A 3 3.85 49.52 -15.78
CA PRO A 3 3.76 48.10 -16.18
C PRO A 3 4.70 47.16 -15.38
N LEU A 4 5.72 47.71 -14.70
CA LEU A 4 6.61 46.95 -13.83
C LEU A 4 5.92 46.33 -12.61
N SER A 5 4.81 46.92 -12.13
CA SER A 5 4.14 46.44 -10.92
C SER A 5 3.38 45.12 -11.12
N LEU A 6 3.00 44.80 -12.36
CA LEU A 6 2.17 43.63 -12.69
C LEU A 6 3.01 42.35 -12.84
N VAL A 7 4.26 42.50 -13.28
CA VAL A 7 5.20 41.36 -13.48
C VAL A 7 5.69 40.81 -12.15
N VAL A 8 5.93 41.67 -11.16
CA VAL A 8 6.41 41.28 -9.83
C VAL A 8 5.34 40.50 -9.05
N THR A 9 4.06 40.85 -9.21
CA THR A 9 2.96 40.15 -8.55
C THR A 9 2.74 38.75 -9.12
N LEU A 10 2.84 38.56 -10.45
CA LEU A 10 2.70 37.23 -11.07
C LEU A 10 3.83 36.27 -10.65
N MET A 11 5.08 36.75 -10.54
CA MET A 11 6.20 35.91 -10.11
C MET A 11 6.10 35.52 -8.64
N ALA A 12 5.62 36.41 -7.76
CA ALA A 12 5.43 36.09 -6.34
C ALA A 12 4.37 35.01 -6.12
N SER A 13 3.25 35.04 -6.86
CA SER A 13 2.22 34.00 -6.76
C SER A 13 2.68 32.63 -7.26
N ALA A 14 3.47 32.57 -8.33
CA ALA A 14 3.98 31.31 -8.88
C ALA A 14 4.99 30.61 -7.95
N ILE A 15 5.81 31.41 -7.25
CA ILE A 15 6.76 30.94 -6.25
C ILE A 15 6.02 30.34 -5.05
N LEU A 16 5.01 31.03 -4.50
CA LEU A 16 4.22 30.53 -3.37
C LEU A 16 3.47 29.22 -3.68
N THR A 17 2.97 29.04 -4.90
CA THR A 17 2.40 27.75 -5.32
C THR A 17 3.46 26.66 -5.48
N ALA A 18 4.66 26.98 -5.98
CA ALA A 18 5.73 26.02 -6.19
C ALA A 18 6.39 25.53 -4.88
N PHE A 19 6.43 26.36 -3.84
CA PHE A 19 6.94 25.98 -2.51
C PHE A 19 5.91 25.20 -1.67
N GLY A 20 4.61 25.39 -1.90
CA GLY A 20 3.55 24.61 -1.25
C GLY A 20 3.38 23.20 -1.81
N LEU A 21 3.59 23.04 -3.12
CA LEU A 21 3.52 21.74 -3.82
C LEU A 21 4.36 20.63 -3.15
N PRO A 22 5.66 20.79 -2.85
CA PRO A 22 6.46 19.73 -2.25
C PRO A 22 6.04 19.39 -0.81
N PHE A 23 5.54 20.36 -0.03
CA PHE A 23 5.01 20.10 1.31
C PHE A 23 3.69 19.32 1.25
N VAL A 24 2.76 19.75 0.39
CA VAL A 24 1.47 19.05 0.19
C VAL A 24 1.69 17.66 -0.42
N LEU A 25 2.62 17.52 -1.37
CA LEU A 25 3.04 16.22 -1.92
C LEU A 25 3.65 15.34 -0.83
N GLY A 26 4.48 15.90 0.07
CA GLY A 26 5.06 15.17 1.19
C GLY A 26 4.03 14.67 2.21
N GLU A 27 3.03 15.47 2.57
CA GLU A 27 1.94 15.05 3.46
C GLU A 27 1.02 14.00 2.81
N ILE A 28 0.71 14.16 1.52
CA ILE A 28 -0.06 13.16 0.76
C ILE A 28 0.72 11.84 0.65
N HIS A 29 2.04 11.92 0.43
CA HIS A 29 2.89 10.74 0.32
C HIS A 29 2.99 9.99 1.66
N SER A 30 3.17 10.72 2.76
CA SER A 30 3.24 10.13 4.11
C SER A 30 1.90 9.53 4.56
N SER A 31 0.78 10.19 4.26
CA SER A 31 -0.55 9.67 4.61
C SER A 31 -0.91 8.42 3.81
N ARG A 32 -0.53 8.36 2.53
CA ARG A 32 -0.69 7.16 1.69
C ARG A 32 0.22 6.01 2.10
N LEU A 33 1.44 6.28 2.54
CA LEU A 33 2.31 5.24 3.08
C LEU A 33 1.70 4.63 4.36
N SER A 34 1.14 5.47 5.24
CA SER A 34 0.41 4.99 6.42
C SER A 34 -0.87 4.22 6.05
N ALA A 35 -1.58 4.62 4.99
CA ALA A 35 -2.74 3.89 4.49
C ALA A 35 -2.33 2.51 3.98
N LEU A 36 -1.24 2.42 3.21
CA LEU A 36 -0.68 1.14 2.76
C LEU A 36 -0.35 0.22 3.92
N GLU A 37 0.29 0.74 4.97
CA GLU A 37 0.57 -0.05 6.17
C GLU A 37 -0.71 -0.56 6.86
N GLY A 38 -1.76 0.27 6.92
CA GLY A 38 -3.07 -0.12 7.44
C GLY A 38 -3.72 -1.22 6.60
N ASP A 39 -3.71 -1.06 5.28
CA ASP A 39 -4.30 -1.99 4.31
C ASP A 39 -3.60 -3.36 4.34
N ILE A 40 -2.26 -3.37 4.43
CA ILE A 40 -1.48 -4.60 4.68
C ILE A 40 -1.96 -5.29 5.97
N GLY A 41 -2.21 -4.52 7.03
CA GLY A 41 -2.70 -5.06 8.30
C GLY A 41 -4.11 -5.65 8.20
N HIS A 42 -4.98 -5.03 7.42
CA HIS A 42 -6.31 -5.58 7.13
C HIS A 42 -6.24 -6.89 6.36
N VAL A 43 -5.40 -6.96 5.32
CA VAL A 43 -5.17 -8.18 4.53
C VAL A 43 -4.58 -9.28 5.41
N ALA A 44 -3.54 -8.99 6.18
CA ALA A 44 -2.90 -9.96 7.07
C ALA A 44 -3.89 -10.51 8.11
N LYS A 45 -4.76 -9.66 8.66
CA LYS A 45 -5.80 -10.09 9.61
C LYS A 45 -6.84 -11.00 8.96
N ALA A 46 -7.29 -10.68 7.75
CA ALA A 46 -8.23 -11.52 7.00
C ALA A 46 -7.60 -12.87 6.62
N ALA A 47 -6.35 -12.85 6.16
CA ALA A 47 -5.59 -14.06 5.83
C ALA A 47 -5.39 -14.96 7.06
N ALA A 48 -4.96 -14.39 8.19
CA ALA A 48 -4.82 -15.13 9.45
C ALA A 48 -6.16 -15.67 9.98
N ALA A 49 -7.29 -15.06 9.64
CA ALA A 49 -8.61 -15.59 9.99
C ALA A 49 -8.96 -16.81 9.10
N TYR A 50 -8.68 -16.73 7.80
CA TYR A 50 -8.84 -17.84 6.86
C TYR A 50 -8.00 -19.06 7.27
N GLY A 51 -6.70 -18.87 7.54
CA GLY A 51 -5.82 -19.96 7.96
C GLY A 51 -6.29 -20.62 9.26
N ARG A 52 -6.83 -19.83 10.21
CA ARG A 52 -7.41 -20.36 11.45
C ARG A 52 -8.71 -21.12 11.24
N ALA A 53 -9.54 -20.72 10.28
CA ALA A 53 -10.80 -21.41 9.99
C ALA A 53 -10.59 -22.71 9.20
N ASN A 54 -9.66 -22.70 8.25
CA ASN A 54 -9.43 -23.82 7.33
C ASN A 54 -8.29 -24.75 7.77
N GLY A 55 -7.49 -24.35 8.77
CA GLY A 55 -6.33 -25.09 9.24
C GLY A 55 -5.15 -25.10 8.26
N SER A 56 -5.23 -24.31 7.18
CA SER A 56 -4.22 -24.20 6.13
C SER A 56 -4.43 -22.91 5.34
N TYR A 57 -3.35 -22.34 4.80
CA TYR A 57 -3.42 -21.21 3.87
C TYR A 57 -3.54 -21.65 2.40
N SER A 58 -3.57 -22.95 2.10
CA SER A 58 -3.66 -23.45 0.72
C SER A 58 -4.85 -22.86 -0.03
N GLY A 59 -4.60 -22.29 -1.20
CA GLY A 59 -5.63 -21.66 -2.05
C GLY A 59 -6.06 -20.26 -1.61
N ILE A 60 -5.42 -19.68 -0.58
CA ILE A 60 -5.70 -18.31 -0.16
C ILE A 60 -5.48 -17.33 -1.33
N SER A 61 -6.45 -16.45 -1.51
CA SER A 61 -6.46 -15.39 -2.53
C SER A 61 -7.53 -14.36 -2.14
N CYS A 62 -7.52 -13.17 -2.74
CA CYS A 62 -8.58 -12.18 -2.48
C CYS A 62 -9.97 -12.76 -2.75
N PRO A 63 -10.24 -13.44 -3.90
CA PRO A 63 -11.54 -14.08 -4.14
C PRO A 63 -11.91 -15.14 -3.11
N ALA A 64 -10.96 -15.96 -2.66
CA ALA A 64 -11.22 -16.96 -1.63
C ALA A 64 -11.66 -16.30 -0.31
N LEU A 65 -10.93 -15.29 0.13
CA LEU A 65 -11.27 -14.52 1.33
C LEU A 65 -12.64 -13.84 1.23
N ALA A 66 -12.97 -13.29 0.05
CA ALA A 66 -14.27 -12.68 -0.19
C ALA A 66 -15.41 -13.70 -0.20
N SER A 67 -15.19 -14.87 -0.83
CA SER A 67 -16.19 -15.94 -0.92
C SER A 67 -16.50 -16.61 0.42
N GLU A 68 -15.52 -16.68 1.31
CA GLU A 68 -15.65 -17.25 2.65
C GLU A 68 -16.06 -16.21 3.72
N GLY A 69 -16.21 -14.94 3.31
CA GLY A 69 -16.69 -13.87 4.19
C GLY A 69 -15.62 -13.27 5.12
N PHE A 70 -14.34 -13.55 4.91
CA PHE A 70 -13.22 -12.90 5.60
C PHE A 70 -12.87 -11.53 5.00
N TRP A 71 -13.34 -11.25 3.78
CA TRP A 71 -13.16 -9.98 3.08
C TRP A 71 -14.47 -9.50 2.44
N PRO A 72 -14.68 -8.19 2.21
CA PRO A 72 -15.86 -7.70 1.50
C PRO A 72 -15.96 -8.26 0.08
N ALA A 73 -17.18 -8.62 -0.34
CA ALA A 73 -17.45 -9.19 -1.67
C ALA A 73 -17.02 -8.29 -2.84
N ASN A 74 -17.10 -6.97 -2.65
CA ASN A 74 -16.69 -5.97 -3.64
C ASN A 74 -15.26 -5.44 -3.39
N GLY A 75 -14.51 -6.07 -2.50
CA GLY A 75 -13.17 -5.64 -2.10
C GLY A 75 -12.04 -6.27 -2.92
N CYS A 76 -12.36 -7.00 -3.99
CA CYS A 76 -11.40 -7.66 -4.85
C CYS A 76 -11.62 -7.29 -6.33
N SER A 77 -10.53 -7.15 -7.08
CA SER A 77 -10.51 -7.04 -8.54
C SER A 77 -9.60 -8.12 -9.09
N GLY A 78 -10.20 -9.25 -9.50
CA GLY A 78 -9.42 -10.44 -9.83
C GLY A 78 -8.70 -10.98 -8.60
N THR A 79 -7.38 -11.11 -8.67
CA THR A 79 -6.53 -11.55 -7.56
C THR A 79 -6.21 -10.45 -6.54
N ASP A 80 -6.47 -9.20 -6.90
CA ASP A 80 -5.95 -8.03 -6.21
C ASP A 80 -6.99 -7.45 -5.26
N PHE A 81 -6.53 -6.92 -4.13
CA PHE A 81 -7.37 -6.16 -3.21
C PHE A 81 -7.65 -4.77 -3.78
N LEU A 82 -8.92 -4.34 -3.72
CA LEU A 82 -9.34 -3.02 -4.18
C LEU A 82 -9.17 -1.99 -3.06
N PHE A 83 -8.16 -1.12 -3.21
CA PHE A 83 -7.92 0.03 -2.34
C PHE A 83 -7.97 1.32 -3.15
N THR A 84 -8.93 2.20 -2.85
CA THR A 84 -9.13 3.46 -3.60
C THR A 84 -8.12 4.55 -3.24
N GLU A 85 -7.47 4.43 -2.08
CA GLU A 85 -6.51 5.41 -1.56
C GLU A 85 -5.07 5.14 -2.02
N LEU A 86 -4.83 3.97 -2.64
CA LEU A 86 -3.51 3.52 -3.10
C LEU A 86 -3.42 3.58 -4.64
N PRO A 87 -2.92 4.69 -5.23
CA PRO A 87 -2.76 4.79 -6.67
C PRO A 87 -1.68 3.84 -7.18
N ASP A 88 -1.90 3.27 -8.36
CA ASP A 88 -0.96 2.41 -9.10
C ASP A 88 -0.28 1.34 -8.22
N THR A 89 -1.04 0.80 -7.26
CA THR A 89 -0.58 -0.17 -6.27
C THR A 89 -1.53 -1.36 -6.23
N ALA A 90 -0.99 -2.54 -6.49
CA ALA A 90 -1.68 -3.81 -6.38
C ALA A 90 -1.21 -4.53 -5.12
N VAL A 91 -2.17 -4.93 -4.28
CA VAL A 91 -1.91 -5.79 -3.13
C VAL A 91 -2.55 -7.14 -3.41
N THR A 92 -1.81 -8.22 -3.18
CA THR A 92 -2.30 -9.60 -3.36
C THR A 92 -1.89 -10.45 -2.17
N VAL A 93 -2.58 -11.57 -1.99
CA VAL A 93 -2.24 -12.59 -1.01
C VAL A 93 -2.13 -13.95 -1.68
N GLY A 94 -1.17 -14.76 -1.24
CA GLY A 94 -1.01 -16.13 -1.72
C GLY A 94 -0.29 -16.99 -0.68
N SER A 95 -0.45 -18.31 -0.76
CA SER A 95 0.28 -19.24 0.10
C SER A 95 1.58 -19.69 -0.55
N ILE A 96 2.70 -19.57 0.15
CA ILE A 96 3.94 -20.27 -0.25
C ILE A 96 3.82 -21.76 0.11
N ASN A 97 3.26 -22.04 1.28
CA ASN A 97 3.09 -23.38 1.81
C ASN A 97 1.82 -23.43 2.69
N PRO A 98 1.37 -24.61 3.14
CA PRO A 98 0.14 -24.71 3.94
C PRO A 98 0.16 -23.95 5.27
N MET A 99 1.32 -23.60 5.80
CA MET A 99 1.50 -22.93 7.09
C MET A 99 1.82 -21.43 6.97
N ASN A 100 2.17 -20.94 5.78
CA ASN A 100 2.60 -19.56 5.58
C ASN A 100 1.88 -18.92 4.39
N PHE A 101 1.63 -17.62 4.50
CA PHE A 101 1.13 -16.80 3.40
C PHE A 101 1.99 -15.56 3.19
N ASP A 102 2.00 -15.08 1.95
CA ASP A 102 2.63 -13.83 1.55
C ASP A 102 1.58 -12.79 1.25
N VAL A 103 1.82 -11.58 1.74
CA VAL A 103 1.20 -10.36 1.23
C VAL A 103 2.19 -9.70 0.28
N ASN A 104 1.83 -9.64 -0.99
CA ASN A 104 2.64 -9.05 -2.04
C ASN A 104 2.06 -7.68 -2.40
N VAL A 105 2.87 -6.64 -2.27
CA VAL A 105 2.56 -5.27 -2.67
C VAL A 105 3.41 -4.95 -3.89
N SER A 106 2.78 -4.68 -5.03
CA SER A 106 3.44 -4.21 -6.24
C SER A 106 2.97 -2.79 -6.54
N THR A 107 3.87 -1.86 -6.82
CA THR A 107 3.53 -0.46 -6.97
C THR A 107 4.44 0.26 -7.97
N ALA A 108 3.85 1.15 -8.76
CA ALA A 108 4.59 2.10 -9.59
C ALA A 108 4.67 3.51 -8.96
N TYR A 109 3.97 3.72 -7.83
CA TYR A 109 3.85 5.03 -7.18
C TYR A 109 4.96 5.28 -6.14
N TYR A 110 5.25 4.28 -5.29
CA TYR A 110 6.23 4.43 -4.22
C TYR A 110 7.66 4.23 -4.71
N VAL A 111 8.61 4.95 -4.09
CA VAL A 111 10.04 4.78 -4.38
C VAL A 111 10.63 3.67 -3.50
N PRO A 112 11.79 3.09 -3.88
CA PRO A 112 12.39 1.98 -3.11
C PRO A 112 12.58 2.28 -1.61
N ASP A 113 12.90 3.51 -1.23
CA ASP A 113 13.06 3.89 0.19
C ASP A 113 11.75 3.80 0.99
N ASP A 114 10.59 4.06 0.38
CA ASP A 114 9.30 3.91 1.03
C ASP A 114 9.01 2.43 1.33
N LEU A 115 9.34 1.56 0.38
CA LEU A 115 9.19 0.11 0.49
C LEU A 115 10.08 -0.48 1.58
N VAL A 116 11.30 0.05 1.74
CA VAL A 116 12.19 -0.28 2.86
C VAL A 116 11.59 0.15 4.20
N ARG A 117 10.90 1.30 4.26
CA ARG A 117 10.19 1.74 5.48
C ARG A 117 9.04 0.82 5.83
N VAL A 118 8.26 0.36 4.84
CA VAL A 118 7.22 -0.66 5.06
C VAL A 118 7.83 -1.93 5.66
N CYS A 119 8.94 -2.43 5.11
CA CYS A 119 9.65 -3.57 5.70
C CYS A 119 10.18 -3.30 7.11
N THR A 120 10.63 -2.08 7.40
CA THR A 120 11.10 -1.73 8.75
C THR A 120 9.94 -1.71 9.76
N ALA A 121 8.76 -1.23 9.35
CA ALA A 121 7.56 -1.17 10.18
C ALA A 121 6.92 -2.55 10.42
N TRP A 122 6.95 -3.42 9.40
CA TRP A 122 6.31 -4.73 9.43
C TRP A 122 7.25 -5.89 9.74
N GLY A 123 8.56 -5.76 9.52
CA GLY A 123 9.56 -6.80 9.76
C GLY A 123 9.44 -7.50 11.12
N PRO A 124 9.25 -6.77 12.24
CA PRO A 124 9.05 -7.38 13.56
C PRO A 124 7.72 -8.14 13.75
N LYS A 125 6.76 -7.98 12.82
CA LYS A 125 5.40 -8.57 12.85
C LYS A 125 5.23 -9.69 11.82
N THR A 126 6.26 -9.95 11.02
CA THR A 126 6.30 -10.94 9.93
C THR A 126 7.41 -11.94 10.19
N ASP A 127 7.35 -13.10 9.55
CA ASP A 127 8.49 -14.03 9.52
C ASP A 127 9.62 -13.51 8.62
N SER A 128 9.26 -12.84 7.52
CA SER A 128 10.23 -12.20 6.64
C SER A 128 9.62 -11.03 5.90
N CYS A 129 10.47 -10.05 5.56
CA CYS A 129 10.13 -9.00 4.61
C CYS A 129 11.24 -8.86 3.57
N ALA A 130 10.87 -8.91 2.30
CA ALA A 130 11.76 -8.66 1.18
C ALA A 130 11.25 -7.46 0.37
N SER A 131 12.10 -6.46 0.19
CA SER A 131 11.82 -5.29 -0.66
C SER A 131 12.70 -5.33 -1.91
N SER A 132 12.10 -5.07 -3.06
CA SER A 132 12.77 -4.84 -4.34
C SER A 132 12.18 -3.58 -5.00
N PRO A 133 12.80 -3.01 -6.06
CA PRO A 133 12.25 -1.83 -6.71
C PRO A 133 10.82 -2.07 -7.20
N GLY A 134 9.86 -1.31 -6.64
CA GLY A 134 8.44 -1.42 -6.98
C GLY A 134 7.70 -2.59 -6.33
N GLN A 135 8.33 -3.37 -5.43
CA GLN A 135 7.65 -4.50 -4.78
C GLN A 135 8.10 -4.72 -3.33
N VAL A 136 7.14 -5.10 -2.48
CA VAL A 136 7.38 -5.63 -1.13
C VAL A 136 6.65 -6.95 -0.97
N VAL A 137 7.34 -7.93 -0.40
CA VAL A 137 6.77 -9.24 -0.03
C VAL A 137 6.92 -9.43 1.46
N LEU A 138 5.79 -9.64 2.14
CA LEU A 138 5.70 -9.84 3.58
C LEU A 138 5.18 -11.26 3.84
N THR A 139 6.00 -12.10 4.48
CA THR A 139 5.63 -13.49 4.79
C THR A 139 5.16 -13.60 6.24
N PHE A 140 4.05 -14.31 6.44
CA PHE A 140 3.41 -14.54 7.73
C PHE A 140 3.12 -16.04 7.94
N GLN A 141 2.97 -16.43 9.21
CA GLN A 141 2.52 -17.72 9.73
C GLN A 141 1.08 -17.64 10.26
#